data_AF-A0A849SV07-F1
#
_entry.id   AF-A0A849SV07-F1
#
_cell.length_a   1.000
_cell.length_b   1.000
_cell.length_c   1.000
_cell.angle_alpha   90.00
_cell.angle_beta   90.00
_cell.angle_gamma   90.00
#
_symmetry.space_group_name_H-M   'P 1'
#
loop_
_entity.id
_entity.type
_entity.pdbx_description
1 polymer ?
#
loop_
_entity_poly.entity_id
_entity_poly.type
_entity_poly.pdbx_seq_one_letter_code
_entity_poly.pdbx_strand_id
1 'polypeptide(L)'
;MISDGKGNEIKTIPKLLDLLDIKGSLVSTDAMGCQKEIVKKIISKEADYLLALKGNQAKLEERVKEKFDSISKSGPKPFLIDEYVEEGDKKHGRFEKRKCRVITKKDVKSLGINPLDKWPSLNSLIEIQSQRINAITGEVSEEKRYYISSANEDAKYFLMSTKLHWEVENKLHWQLDVTFKEDDCRCNIGYSAQNFAMLRQFALNLIKQEPTKKSVQRKQKIAGWVEEYLLEILLGGVR
;
A
#
# COMPACT_ATOMS: atom_id res chain seq x y z
N MET A 1 2.38 -9.68 6.17
CA MET A 1 2.64 -10.95 5.47
C MET A 1 4.10 -10.87 5.12
N ILE A 2 4.92 -11.77 5.65
CA ILE A 2 6.38 -11.67 5.50
C ILE A 2 6.76 -12.30 4.17
N SER A 3 7.38 -11.49 3.33
CA SER A 3 7.81 -11.89 2.00
C SER A 3 9.27 -12.33 2.02
N ASP A 4 9.44 -13.65 2.00
CA ASP A 4 10.72 -14.26 1.60
C ASP A 4 10.92 -14.02 0.09
N GLY A 5 11.54 -12.89 -0.24
CA GLY A 5 12.04 -12.57 -1.56
C GLY A 5 10.97 -12.08 -2.56
N LYS A 6 11.41 -11.16 -3.43
CA LYS A 6 10.64 -10.50 -4.50
C LYS A 6 9.83 -11.43 -5.42
N GLY A 7 10.12 -12.73 -5.41
CA GLY A 7 9.49 -13.74 -6.27
C GLY A 7 8.34 -14.53 -5.63
N ASN A 8 8.20 -14.55 -4.30
CA ASN A 8 7.26 -15.46 -3.62
C ASN A 8 5.87 -14.84 -3.37
N GLU A 9 5.80 -13.51 -3.25
CA GLU A 9 4.53 -12.75 -3.15
C GLU A 9 3.63 -12.98 -4.37
N ILE A 10 4.24 -13.00 -5.55
CA ILE A 10 3.59 -13.21 -6.85
C ILE A 10 2.74 -14.48 -6.88
N LYS A 11 3.25 -15.56 -6.28
CA LYS A 11 2.56 -16.86 -6.21
C LYS A 11 1.57 -16.94 -5.04
N THR A 12 1.75 -16.09 -4.04
CA THR A 12 0.99 -16.13 -2.79
C THR A 12 -0.27 -15.27 -2.85
N ILE A 13 -0.21 -14.10 -3.51
CA ILE A 13 -1.36 -13.20 -3.67
C ILE A 13 -2.56 -13.92 -4.28
N PRO A 14 -2.44 -14.69 -5.37
CA PRO A 14 -3.59 -15.41 -5.92
C PRO A 14 -4.22 -16.40 -4.92
N LYS A 15 -3.42 -17.11 -4.13
CA LYS A 15 -3.93 -18.07 -3.13
C LYS A 15 -4.64 -17.36 -2.00
N LEU A 16 -4.11 -16.22 -1.55
CA LEU A 16 -4.76 -15.40 -0.54
C LEU A 16 -6.10 -14.85 -1.04
N LEU A 17 -6.14 -14.38 -2.30
CA LEU A 17 -7.37 -13.92 -2.91
C LEU A 17 -8.43 -15.01 -2.95
N ASP A 18 -8.08 -16.30 -3.10
CA ASP A 18 -9.07 -17.40 -3.04
C ASP A 18 -9.74 -17.52 -1.69
N LEU A 19 -8.97 -17.35 -0.61
CA LEU A 19 -9.41 -17.56 0.76
C LEU A 19 -10.23 -16.40 1.33
N LEU A 20 -10.08 -15.20 0.77
CA LEU A 20 -10.76 -14.00 1.23
C LEU A 20 -12.04 -13.72 0.44
N ASP A 21 -13.08 -13.29 1.14
CA ASP A 21 -14.21 -12.59 0.54
C ASP A 21 -13.83 -11.12 0.39
N ILE A 22 -13.65 -10.70 -0.86
CA ILE A 22 -13.16 -9.37 -1.24
C ILE A 22 -14.18 -8.61 -2.07
N LYS A 23 -15.40 -9.14 -2.23
CA LYS A 23 -16.44 -8.51 -3.05
C LYS A 23 -16.69 -7.07 -2.59
N GLY A 24 -16.68 -6.14 -3.55
CA GLY A 24 -16.86 -4.70 -3.30
C GLY A 24 -15.69 -4.01 -2.58
N SER A 25 -14.57 -4.71 -2.34
CA SER A 25 -13.39 -4.14 -1.68
C SER A 25 -12.39 -3.58 -2.70
N LEU A 26 -11.60 -2.58 -2.27
CA LEU A 26 -10.43 -2.11 -3.02
C LEU A 26 -9.17 -2.87 -2.58
N VAL A 27 -8.65 -3.73 -3.44
CA VAL A 27 -7.40 -4.45 -3.24
C VAL A 27 -6.24 -3.58 -3.69
N SER A 28 -5.46 -3.08 -2.74
CA SER A 28 -4.24 -2.33 -3.02
C SER A 28 -3.00 -3.23 -2.96
N THR A 29 -2.10 -3.11 -3.94
CA THR A 29 -0.80 -3.79 -3.88
C THR A 29 0.32 -2.87 -4.35
N ASP A 30 1.52 -3.23 -3.91
CA ASP A 30 2.75 -2.62 -4.37
C ASP A 30 3.04 -2.94 -5.85
N ALA A 31 4.17 -2.45 -6.34
CA ALA A 31 4.57 -2.65 -7.73
C ALA A 31 4.97 -4.09 -8.07
N MET A 32 5.32 -4.92 -7.09
CA MET A 32 5.57 -6.35 -7.34
C MET A 32 4.26 -7.11 -7.58
N GLY A 33 3.20 -6.75 -6.85
CA GLY A 33 1.84 -7.27 -7.04
C GLY A 33 1.14 -6.78 -8.32
N CYS A 34 1.72 -5.82 -9.05
CA CYS A 34 1.17 -5.28 -10.29
C CYS A 34 1.26 -6.28 -11.47
N GLN A 35 0.44 -7.33 -11.40
CA GLN A 35 0.38 -8.41 -12.38
C GLN A 35 -1.03 -8.66 -12.91
N LYS A 36 -1.10 -9.06 -14.17
CA LYS A 36 -2.38 -9.22 -14.88
C LYS A 36 -3.21 -10.37 -14.36
N GLU A 37 -2.58 -11.48 -13.99
CA GLU A 37 -3.31 -12.64 -13.45
C GLU A 37 -3.92 -12.34 -12.08
N ILE A 38 -3.23 -11.53 -11.27
CA ILE A 38 -3.76 -11.01 -10.00
C ILE A 38 -4.97 -10.11 -10.29
N VAL A 39 -4.86 -9.18 -11.24
CA VAL A 39 -5.98 -8.30 -11.63
C VAL A 39 -7.18 -9.08 -12.12
N LYS A 40 -7.00 -10.05 -13.03
CA LYS A 40 -8.11 -10.90 -13.52
C LYS A 40 -8.85 -11.56 -12.37
N LYS A 41 -8.11 -12.01 -11.36
CA LYS A 41 -8.68 -12.68 -10.18
C LYS A 41 -9.45 -11.74 -9.28
N ILE A 42 -8.92 -10.55 -9.02
CA ILE A 42 -9.60 -9.49 -8.26
C ILE A 42 -10.93 -9.15 -8.95
N ILE A 43 -10.90 -8.90 -10.26
CA ILE A 43 -12.10 -8.57 -11.04
C ILE A 43 -13.10 -9.74 -11.07
N SER A 44 -12.64 -10.99 -11.20
CA SER A 44 -13.54 -12.16 -11.16
C SER A 44 -14.27 -12.34 -9.82
N LYS A 45 -13.74 -11.73 -8.75
CA LYS A 45 -14.37 -11.73 -7.41
C LYS A 45 -15.18 -10.46 -7.15
N GLU A 46 -15.51 -9.68 -8.18
CA GLU A 46 -16.28 -8.43 -8.06
C GLU A 46 -15.63 -7.41 -7.10
N ALA A 47 -14.30 -7.38 -7.08
CA ALA A 47 -13.50 -6.43 -6.31
C ALA A 47 -12.79 -5.45 -7.23
N ASP A 48 -12.38 -4.31 -6.70
CA ASP A 48 -11.56 -3.33 -7.41
C ASP A 48 -10.10 -3.44 -7.03
N TYR A 49 -9.20 -2.97 -7.90
CA TYR A 49 -7.76 -2.93 -7.62
C TYR A 49 -7.21 -1.51 -7.61
N LEU A 50 -6.13 -1.29 -6.86
CA LEU A 50 -5.26 -0.12 -6.92
C LEU A 50 -3.80 -0.58 -6.90
N LEU A 51 -3.09 -0.45 -8.02
CA LEU A 51 -1.75 -1.01 -8.18
C LEU A 51 -0.73 0.09 -8.43
N ALA A 52 0.36 0.07 -7.67
CA ALA A 52 1.49 0.97 -7.88
C ALA A 52 2.26 0.61 -9.15
N LEU A 53 2.61 1.60 -9.96
CA LEU A 53 3.50 1.44 -11.10
C LEU A 53 4.93 1.77 -10.68
N LYS A 54 5.85 0.81 -10.80
CA LYS A 54 7.29 1.00 -10.61
C LYS A 54 8.06 -0.12 -11.30
N GLY A 55 9.07 0.20 -12.11
CA GLY A 55 10.09 -0.74 -12.60
C GLY A 55 9.58 -1.86 -13.52
N ASN A 56 8.80 -2.81 -12.98
CA ASN A 56 8.22 -3.98 -13.65
C ASN A 56 7.23 -3.63 -14.79
N GLN A 57 6.71 -2.40 -14.80
CA GLN A 57 5.80 -1.89 -15.83
C GLN A 57 6.30 -0.56 -16.40
N ALA A 58 7.61 -0.41 -16.62
CA ALA A 58 8.25 0.85 -17.04
C ALA A 58 7.56 1.54 -18.23
N LYS A 59 7.15 0.78 -19.26
CA LYS A 59 6.44 1.32 -20.43
C LYS A 59 5.05 1.87 -20.10
N LEU A 60 4.36 1.27 -19.13
CA LEU A 60 3.05 1.76 -18.68
C LEU A 60 3.21 2.99 -17.80
N GLU A 61 4.18 2.96 -16.89
CA GLU A 61 4.56 4.09 -16.04
C GLU A 61 4.91 5.33 -16.87
N GLU A 62 5.75 5.16 -17.89
CA GLU A 62 6.14 6.23 -18.81
C GLU A 62 4.95 6.84 -19.54
N ARG A 63 4.04 6.02 -20.09
CA ARG A 63 2.82 6.50 -20.76
C ARG A 63 1.88 7.24 -19.82
N VAL A 64 1.74 6.76 -18.58
CA VAL A 64 0.91 7.43 -17.56
C VAL A 64 1.53 8.79 -17.22
N LYS A 65 2.85 8.84 -17.02
CA LYS A 65 3.59 10.08 -16.78
C LYS A 65 3.42 11.07 -17.94
N GLU A 66 3.65 10.64 -19.18
CA GLU A 66 3.46 11.47 -20.37
C GLU A 66 2.06 12.06 -20.44
N LYS A 67 1.05 11.27 -20.05
CA LYS A 67 -0.34 11.75 -20.02
C LYS A 67 -0.52 12.88 -19.01
N PHE A 68 -0.09 12.69 -17.76
CA PHE A 68 -0.17 13.72 -16.73
C PHE A 68 0.66 14.97 -17.08
N ASP A 69 1.81 14.79 -17.73
CA ASP A 69 2.65 15.90 -18.19
C ASP A 69 1.99 16.66 -19.36
N SER A 70 1.37 15.96 -20.33
CA SER A 70 0.67 16.58 -21.45
C SER A 70 -0.49 17.47 -20.99
N ILE A 71 -1.28 16.97 -20.05
CA ILE A 71 -2.36 17.68 -19.37
C ILE A 71 -1.86 18.95 -18.69
N SER A 72 -0.72 18.86 -18.01
CA SER A 72 -0.16 19.98 -17.24
C SER A 72 0.30 21.12 -18.16
N LYS A 73 0.66 20.80 -19.42
CA LYS A 73 1.13 21.75 -20.43
C LYS A 73 0.01 22.35 -21.29
N SER A 74 -1.06 21.61 -21.54
CA SER A 74 -2.10 22.00 -22.51
C SER A 74 -3.17 22.95 -21.96
N GLY A 75 -3.15 23.27 -20.66
CA GLY A 75 -4.24 24.02 -20.02
C GLY A 75 -5.55 23.21 -19.91
N PRO A 76 -6.60 23.76 -19.29
CA PRO A 76 -7.75 22.99 -18.84
C PRO A 76 -8.74 22.71 -20.01
N LYS A 77 -8.60 21.54 -20.65
CA LYS A 77 -9.65 20.62 -21.20
C LYS A 77 -9.11 19.76 -22.36
N PRO A 78 -9.58 18.50 -22.54
CA PRO A 78 -10.95 18.03 -22.27
C PRO A 78 -11.04 16.81 -21.34
N PHE A 79 -10.18 16.66 -20.33
CA PHE A 79 -10.23 15.52 -19.42
C PHE A 79 -10.91 15.90 -18.08
N LEU A 80 -11.79 15.03 -17.56
CA LEU A 80 -12.28 15.05 -16.18
C LEU A 80 -11.15 14.63 -15.26
N ILE A 81 -10.36 15.63 -14.90
CA ILE A 81 -9.30 15.49 -13.92
C ILE A 81 -9.88 15.91 -12.59
N ASP A 82 -9.91 14.97 -11.67
CA ASP A 82 -10.14 15.30 -10.28
C ASP A 82 -8.81 15.54 -9.57
N GLU A 83 -8.77 16.56 -8.73
CA GLU A 83 -7.57 16.97 -8.01
C GLU A 83 -7.89 17.19 -6.53
N TYR A 84 -7.08 16.58 -5.68
CA TYR A 84 -7.17 16.76 -4.23
C TYR A 84 -5.79 17.05 -3.65
N VAL A 85 -5.72 18.07 -2.80
CA VAL A 85 -4.49 18.47 -2.11
C VAL A 85 -4.71 18.34 -0.61
N GLU A 86 -3.82 17.61 0.04
CA GLU A 86 -3.74 17.48 1.49
C GLU A 86 -2.44 18.13 1.97
N GLU A 87 -2.55 18.98 2.98
CA GLU A 87 -1.41 19.59 3.66
C GLU A 87 -1.31 19.00 5.07
N GLY A 88 -0.13 18.49 5.40
CA GLY A 88 0.18 17.93 6.72
C GLY A 88 0.67 19.03 7.67
N ASP A 89 0.20 18.97 8.92
CA ASP A 89 0.67 19.84 9.99
C ASP A 89 2.18 19.67 10.26
N LYS A 90 2.81 20.72 10.79
CA LYS A 90 4.17 20.68 11.36
C LYS A 90 4.23 19.69 12.54
N LYS A 91 4.42 18.41 12.27
CA LYS A 91 4.79 17.40 13.27
C LYS A 91 6.23 16.96 13.03
N HIS A 92 7.03 16.95 14.09
CA HIS A 92 8.45 16.57 14.08
C HIS A 92 9.35 17.37 13.12
N GLY A 93 9.07 18.67 12.91
CA GLY A 93 9.93 19.56 12.12
C GLY A 93 9.90 19.32 10.60
N ARG A 94 8.87 18.64 10.10
CA ARG A 94 8.67 18.40 8.67
C ARG A 94 7.30 18.91 8.25
N PHE A 95 7.24 19.52 7.07
CA PHE A 95 6.00 19.87 6.39
C PHE A 95 5.84 18.94 5.19
N GLU A 96 4.68 18.30 5.05
CA GLU A 96 4.42 17.39 3.94
C GLU A 96 3.14 17.81 3.22
N LYS A 97 3.24 18.04 1.92
CA LYS A 97 2.12 18.36 1.05
C LYS A 97 1.95 17.23 0.05
N ARG A 98 0.74 16.69 -0.05
CA ARG A 98 0.41 15.64 -1.02
C ARG A 98 -0.67 16.12 -1.96
N LYS A 99 -0.44 15.92 -3.25
CA LYS A 99 -1.38 16.25 -4.32
C LYS A 99 -1.69 14.99 -5.11
N CYS A 100 -2.96 14.65 -5.19
CA CYS A 100 -3.47 13.53 -5.97
C CYS A 100 -4.23 14.06 -7.19
N ARG A 101 -3.91 13.51 -8.36
CA ARG A 101 -4.61 13.79 -9.62
C ARG A 101 -5.12 12.48 -10.22
N VAL A 102 -6.38 12.45 -10.64
CA VAL A 102 -7.04 11.25 -11.17
C VAL A 102 -7.65 11.54 -12.53
N ILE A 103 -7.46 10.60 -13.46
CA ILE A 103 -8.08 10.61 -14.79
C ILE A 103 -9.02 9.41 -14.87
N THR A 104 -10.32 9.62 -15.09
CA THR A 104 -11.37 8.58 -15.02
C THR A 104 -11.92 8.13 -16.38
N LYS A 105 -12.75 7.07 -16.38
CA LYS A 105 -13.19 6.26 -17.54
C LYS A 105 -13.84 7.01 -18.71
N LYS A 106 -14.43 8.20 -18.51
CA LYS A 106 -14.90 9.04 -19.63
C LYS A 106 -13.73 9.44 -20.55
N ASP A 107 -12.53 9.47 -20.00
CA ASP A 107 -11.33 9.96 -20.64
C ASP A 107 -10.29 8.89 -20.92
N VAL A 108 -10.33 7.72 -20.26
CA VAL A 108 -9.31 6.66 -20.45
C VAL A 108 -9.29 6.10 -21.88
N LYS A 109 -10.45 5.99 -22.55
CA LYS A 109 -10.54 5.53 -23.95
C LYS A 109 -10.00 6.55 -24.96
N SER A 110 -10.01 7.84 -24.66
CA SER A 110 -9.49 8.91 -25.53
C SER A 110 -7.99 9.16 -25.34
N LEU A 111 -7.32 8.42 -24.45
CA LEU A 111 -5.91 8.65 -24.13
C LEU A 111 -4.94 8.21 -25.24
N GLY A 112 -5.36 7.42 -26.24
CA GLY A 112 -4.44 6.84 -27.26
C GLY A 112 -3.41 5.86 -26.66
N ILE A 113 -3.45 5.66 -25.34
CA ILE A 113 -2.71 4.65 -24.61
C ILE A 113 -3.48 3.36 -24.87
N ASN A 114 -3.10 2.63 -25.90
CA ASN A 114 -3.60 1.27 -26.14
C ASN A 114 -2.69 0.19 -25.47
N PRO A 115 -2.78 0.04 -24.13
CA PRO A 115 -2.56 -1.22 -23.43
C PRO A 115 -3.84 -1.71 -22.74
N LEU A 116 -5.01 -1.11 -23.05
CA LEU A 116 -6.33 -1.46 -22.50
C LEU A 116 -6.72 -2.93 -22.77
N ASP A 117 -6.18 -3.56 -23.82
CA ASP A 117 -6.40 -4.98 -24.07
C ASP A 117 -5.73 -5.91 -23.03
N LYS A 118 -4.87 -5.38 -22.14
CA LYS A 118 -4.06 -6.18 -21.21
C LYS A 118 -4.44 -6.04 -19.73
N TRP A 119 -5.21 -5.01 -19.35
CA TRP A 119 -5.57 -4.73 -17.95
C TRP A 119 -7.09 -4.68 -17.80
N PRO A 120 -7.71 -5.78 -17.34
CA PRO A 120 -9.16 -5.87 -17.19
C PRO A 120 -9.73 -4.73 -16.35
N SER A 121 -10.81 -4.11 -16.83
CA SER A 121 -11.57 -3.08 -16.10
C SER A 121 -10.77 -1.85 -15.66
N LEU A 122 -9.66 -1.52 -16.32
CA LEU A 122 -8.90 -0.29 -16.04
C LEU A 122 -9.76 0.97 -16.30
N ASN A 123 -10.12 1.67 -15.23
CA ASN A 123 -11.03 2.81 -15.28
C ASN A 123 -10.36 4.13 -14.82
N SER A 124 -9.28 4.07 -14.03
CA SER A 124 -8.65 5.25 -13.47
C SER A 124 -7.12 5.20 -13.52
N LEU A 125 -6.50 6.32 -13.87
CA LEU A 125 -5.07 6.57 -13.74
C LEU A 125 -4.86 7.60 -12.63
N ILE A 126 -3.89 7.36 -11.75
CA ILE A 126 -3.66 8.19 -10.57
C ILE A 126 -2.21 8.62 -10.54
N GLU A 127 -1.97 9.90 -10.27
CA GLU A 127 -0.67 10.44 -9.90
C GLU A 127 -0.74 11.03 -8.50
N ILE A 128 0.21 10.64 -7.65
CA ILE A 128 0.40 11.21 -6.32
C ILE A 128 1.76 11.90 -6.30
N GLN A 129 1.74 13.21 -6.07
CA GLN A 129 2.91 14.04 -5.86
C GLN A 129 3.04 14.30 -4.36
N SER A 130 4.21 14.00 -3.79
CA SER A 130 4.53 14.28 -2.39
C SER A 130 5.69 15.24 -2.34
N GLN A 131 5.47 16.40 -1.71
CA GLN A 131 6.49 17.39 -1.44
C GLN A 131 6.76 17.40 0.07
N ARG A 132 8.02 17.23 0.45
CA ARG A 132 8.49 17.24 1.83
C ARG A 132 9.45 18.39 2.00
N ILE A 133 9.16 19.26 2.96
CA ILE A 133 10.02 20.39 3.31
C ILE A 133 10.57 20.13 4.71
N ASN A 134 11.89 20.06 4.81
CA ASN A 134 12.57 20.01 6.10
C ASN A 134 12.54 21.42 6.71
N ALA A 135 11.88 21.60 7.86
CA ALA A 135 11.74 22.92 8.46
C ALA A 135 13.05 23.48 9.04
N ILE A 136 14.08 22.64 9.20
CA ILE A 136 15.38 23.02 9.76
C ILE A 136 16.37 23.35 8.64
N THR A 137 16.47 22.49 7.62
CA THR A 137 17.43 22.68 6.52
C THR A 137 16.85 23.48 5.35
N GLY A 138 15.53 23.62 5.27
CA GLY A 138 14.83 24.22 4.13
C GLY A 138 14.83 23.33 2.88
N GLU A 139 15.40 22.12 2.94
CA GLU A 139 15.47 21.21 1.81
C GLU A 139 14.08 20.75 1.40
N VAL A 140 13.80 20.87 0.10
CA VAL A 140 12.56 20.42 -0.54
C VAL A 140 12.87 19.13 -1.28
N SER A 141 12.17 18.06 -0.92
CA SER A 141 12.19 16.78 -1.62
C SER A 141 10.84 16.55 -2.28
N GLU A 142 10.86 16.23 -3.57
CA GLU A 142 9.66 15.92 -4.34
C GLU A 142 9.73 14.49 -4.87
N GLU A 143 8.61 13.78 -4.72
CA GLU A 143 8.46 12.42 -5.22
C GLU A 143 7.12 12.25 -5.91
N LYS A 144 7.13 11.65 -7.10
CA LYS A 144 5.93 11.30 -7.86
C LYS A 144 5.75 9.79 -7.88
N ARG A 145 4.53 9.33 -7.64
CA ARG A 145 4.14 7.93 -7.76
C ARG A 145 2.91 7.82 -8.66
N TYR A 146 2.88 6.78 -9.48
CA TYR A 146 1.79 6.53 -10.42
C TYR A 146 1.07 5.23 -10.07
N TYR A 147 -0.24 5.20 -10.27
CA TYR A 147 -1.06 4.02 -10.01
C TYR A 147 -2.09 3.80 -11.12
N ILE A 148 -2.55 2.56 -11.22
CA ILE A 148 -3.70 2.15 -12.04
C ILE A 148 -4.79 1.57 -11.16
N SER A 149 -6.05 1.79 -11.53
CA SER A 149 -7.20 1.30 -10.76
C SER A 149 -8.39 0.93 -11.65
N SER A 150 -9.16 -0.07 -11.21
CA SER A 150 -10.50 -0.36 -11.75
C SER A 150 -11.61 0.44 -11.07
N ALA A 151 -11.38 0.98 -9.87
CA ALA A 151 -12.36 1.82 -9.20
C ALA A 151 -12.51 3.16 -9.94
N ASN A 152 -13.71 3.70 -9.96
CA ASN A 152 -14.04 5.00 -10.57
C ASN A 152 -14.36 6.03 -9.48
N GLU A 153 -13.38 6.29 -8.64
CA GLU A 153 -13.50 7.11 -7.43
C GLU A 153 -12.75 8.45 -7.58
N ASP A 154 -12.90 9.33 -6.59
CA ASP A 154 -12.29 10.66 -6.58
C ASP A 154 -10.83 10.65 -6.10
N ALA A 155 -10.11 11.75 -6.34
CA ALA A 155 -8.72 11.94 -5.96
C ALA A 155 -8.52 11.90 -4.44
N LYS A 156 -9.53 12.30 -3.67
CA LYS A 156 -9.50 12.20 -2.21
C LYS A 156 -9.49 10.74 -1.77
N TYR A 157 -10.37 9.91 -2.30
CA TYR A 157 -10.48 8.49 -2.00
C TYR A 157 -9.18 7.74 -2.32
N PHE A 158 -8.58 8.00 -3.49
CA PHE A 158 -7.31 7.38 -3.85
C PHE A 158 -6.14 7.85 -2.98
N LEU A 159 -6.09 9.14 -2.62
CA LEU A 159 -5.06 9.62 -1.70
C LEU A 159 -5.17 8.95 -0.32
N MET A 160 -6.38 8.80 0.21
CA MET A 160 -6.56 8.12 1.50
C MET A 160 -6.28 6.62 1.40
N SER A 161 -6.70 5.97 0.32
CA SER A 161 -6.45 4.54 0.08
C SER A 161 -4.96 4.24 0.01
N THR A 162 -4.19 5.07 -0.71
CA THR A 162 -2.74 4.92 -0.76
C THR A 162 -2.09 5.20 0.59
N LYS A 163 -2.54 6.20 1.35
CA LYS A 163 -2.05 6.42 2.72
C LYS A 163 -2.30 5.23 3.64
N LEU A 164 -3.50 4.65 3.61
CA LEU A 164 -3.83 3.47 4.40
C LEU A 164 -2.92 2.29 4.02
N HIS A 165 -2.68 2.07 2.73
CA HIS A 165 -1.73 1.06 2.25
C HIS A 165 -0.33 1.27 2.85
N TRP A 166 0.22 2.49 2.72
CA TRP A 166 1.52 2.85 3.29
C TRP A 166 1.56 2.74 4.82
N GLU A 167 0.48 3.06 5.51
CA GLU A 167 0.42 2.92 6.97
C GLU A 167 0.45 1.45 7.39
N VAL A 168 -0.24 0.57 6.67
CA VAL A 168 -0.22 -0.87 6.94
C VAL A 168 1.20 -1.41 6.74
N GLU A 169 1.84 -1.07 5.63
CA GLU A 169 3.22 -1.48 5.33
C GLU A 169 4.18 -0.95 6.40
N ASN A 170 4.23 0.37 6.62
CA ASN A 170 5.16 0.97 7.59
C ASN A 170 4.94 0.49 9.02
N LYS A 171 3.69 0.40 9.49
CA LYS A 171 3.39 -0.03 10.87
C LYS A 171 3.65 -1.52 11.06
N LEU A 172 3.55 -2.34 10.01
CA LEU A 172 3.83 -3.77 10.09
C LEU A 172 5.34 -4.02 10.01
N HIS A 173 5.99 -3.54 8.95
CA HIS A 173 7.42 -3.78 8.71
C HIS A 173 8.30 -3.20 9.81
N TRP A 174 8.14 -1.93 10.17
CA TRP A 174 8.98 -1.34 11.22
C TRP A 174 8.87 -2.09 12.57
N GLN A 175 7.68 -2.60 12.90
CA GLN A 175 7.51 -3.35 14.15
C GLN A 175 8.10 -4.75 14.07
N LEU A 176 7.97 -5.42 12.93
CA LEU A 176 8.60 -6.72 12.72
C LEU A 176 10.14 -6.61 12.69
N ASP A 177 10.66 -5.66 11.93
CA ASP A 177 12.10 -5.45 11.72
C ASP A 177 12.77 -4.97 13.01
N VAL A 178 12.20 -3.95 13.69
CA VAL A 178 12.86 -3.29 14.85
C VAL A 178 12.40 -3.85 16.19
N THR A 179 11.10 -4.13 16.37
CA THR A 179 10.58 -4.58 17.67
C THR A 179 10.74 -6.09 17.85
N PHE A 180 10.50 -6.87 16.78
CA PHE A 180 10.69 -8.31 16.80
C PHE A 180 12.04 -8.77 16.25
N LYS A 181 12.90 -7.82 15.83
CA LYS A 181 14.26 -8.09 15.34
C LYS A 181 14.28 -9.14 14.24
N GLU A 182 13.32 -9.05 13.32
CA GLU A 182 13.17 -9.99 12.22
C GLU A 182 14.44 -10.04 11.36
N ASP A 183 15.05 -8.89 11.06
CA ASP A 183 16.30 -8.79 10.30
C ASP A 183 17.52 -9.41 11.02
N ASP A 184 17.53 -9.39 12.36
CA ASP A 184 18.62 -10.00 13.15
C ASP A 184 18.46 -11.53 13.26
N CYS A 185 17.35 -12.10 12.79
CA CYS A 185 17.04 -13.51 12.88
C CYS A 185 17.88 -14.33 11.88
N ARG A 186 18.93 -15.00 12.38
CA ARG A 186 19.83 -15.85 11.56
C ARG A 186 19.28 -17.24 11.25
N CYS A 187 17.99 -17.49 11.51
CA CYS A 187 17.36 -18.79 11.28
C CYS A 187 17.26 -19.05 9.76
N ASN A 188 18.10 -19.93 9.23
CA ASN A 188 18.20 -20.21 7.79
C ASN A 188 18.00 -21.70 7.43
N ILE A 189 17.53 -22.53 8.38
CA ILE A 189 17.38 -23.98 8.20
C ILE A 189 15.90 -24.33 7.97
N GLY A 190 15.59 -24.99 6.86
CA GLY A 190 14.24 -25.47 6.54
C GLY A 190 13.20 -24.34 6.51
N TYR A 191 12.02 -24.58 7.11
CA TYR A 191 10.93 -23.60 7.20
C TYR A 191 11.04 -22.66 8.42
N SER A 192 12.19 -22.61 9.10
CA SER A 192 12.35 -21.85 10.35
C SER A 192 12.09 -20.36 10.18
N ALA A 193 12.67 -19.72 9.16
CA ALA A 193 12.43 -18.30 8.85
C ALA A 193 10.93 -18.00 8.69
N GLN A 194 10.22 -18.81 7.91
CA GLN A 194 8.79 -18.64 7.60
C GLN A 194 7.89 -18.88 8.82
N ASN A 195 8.20 -19.90 9.62
CA ASN A 195 7.44 -20.19 10.84
C ASN A 195 7.61 -19.06 11.86
N PHE A 196 8.84 -18.60 12.07
CA PHE A 196 9.10 -17.47 12.97
C PHE A 196 8.45 -16.19 12.50
N ALA A 197 8.53 -15.92 11.20
CA ALA A 197 7.85 -14.82 10.56
C ALA A 197 6.33 -14.83 10.85
N MET A 198 5.65 -15.95 10.56
CA MET A 198 4.23 -16.09 10.87
C MET A 198 3.93 -15.89 12.36
N LEU A 199 4.70 -16.52 13.25
CA LEU A 199 4.52 -16.39 14.70
C LEU A 199 4.71 -14.95 15.19
N ARG A 200 5.70 -14.23 14.66
CA ARG A 200 5.92 -12.80 14.95
C ARG A 200 4.73 -11.97 14.50
N GLN A 201 4.20 -12.24 13.32
CA GLN A 201 3.03 -11.54 12.80
C GLN A 201 1.76 -11.82 13.64
N PHE A 202 1.55 -13.07 14.05
CA PHE A 202 0.46 -13.44 14.98
C PHE A 202 0.61 -12.73 16.33
N ALA A 203 1.79 -12.80 16.95
CA ALA A 203 2.05 -12.15 18.23
C ALA A 203 1.85 -10.63 18.14
N LEU A 204 2.31 -10.00 17.05
CA LEU A 204 2.14 -8.57 16.85
C LEU A 204 0.66 -8.17 16.72
N ASN A 205 -0.14 -8.96 16.00
CA ASN A 205 -1.58 -8.72 15.86
C ASN A 205 -2.28 -8.80 17.22
N LEU A 206 -1.98 -9.81 18.04
CA LEU A 206 -2.54 -9.94 19.40
C LEU A 206 -2.14 -8.76 20.30
N ILE A 207 -0.87 -8.35 20.27
CA ILE A 207 -0.38 -7.20 21.04
C ILE A 207 -1.05 -5.88 20.60
N LYS A 208 -1.40 -5.75 19.32
CA LYS A 208 -2.12 -4.59 18.78
C LYS A 208 -3.59 -4.56 19.20
N GLN A 209 -4.22 -5.72 19.34
CA GLN A 209 -5.60 -5.85 19.79
C GLN A 209 -5.76 -5.58 21.30
N GLU A 210 -4.69 -5.76 22.08
CA GLU A 210 -4.69 -5.39 23.50
C GLU A 210 -4.93 -3.87 23.66
N PRO A 211 -5.92 -3.43 24.45
CA PRO A 211 -6.41 -2.05 24.40
C PRO A 211 -5.53 -1.01 25.12
N THR A 212 -4.56 -1.42 25.95
CA THR A 212 -3.79 -0.44 26.72
C THR A 212 -2.91 0.45 25.82
N LYS A 213 -2.82 1.73 26.16
CA LYS A 213 -2.00 2.74 25.46
C LYS A 213 -0.50 2.61 25.78
N LYS A 214 0.05 1.40 25.71
CA LYS A 214 1.49 1.12 25.86
C LYS A 214 2.11 0.88 24.49
N SER A 215 3.41 1.17 24.33
CA SER A 215 4.12 0.82 23.10
C SER A 215 4.16 -0.70 22.90
N VAL A 216 4.20 -1.16 21.66
CA VAL A 216 4.30 -2.60 21.33
C VAL A 216 5.47 -3.26 22.05
N GLN A 217 6.63 -2.60 22.08
CA GLN A 217 7.80 -3.08 22.81
C GLN A 217 7.55 -3.24 24.32
N ARG A 218 6.81 -2.30 24.93
CA ARG A 218 6.51 -2.36 26.37
C ARG A 218 5.50 -3.47 26.66
N LYS A 219 4.48 -3.65 25.82
CA LYS A 219 3.52 -4.75 25.94
C LYS A 219 4.21 -6.11 25.81
N GLN A 220 5.08 -6.26 24.82
CA GLN A 220 5.89 -7.47 24.63
C GLN A 220 6.76 -7.77 25.85
N LYS A 221 7.45 -6.77 26.41
CA LYS A 221 8.26 -6.95 27.64
C LYS A 221 7.42 -7.38 28.84
N ILE A 222 6.26 -6.76 29.05
CA ILE A 222 5.37 -7.13 30.17
C ILE A 222 4.86 -8.56 29.96
N ALA A 223 4.45 -8.92 28.74
CA ALA A 223 4.02 -10.28 28.41
C ALA A 223 5.14 -11.31 28.60
N GLY A 224 6.41 -10.92 28.47
CA GLY A 224 7.55 -11.79 28.77
C GLY A 224 7.86 -11.95 30.27
N TRP A 225 7.28 -11.12 31.14
CA TRP A 225 7.57 -11.10 32.59
C TRP A 225 6.36 -11.40 33.47
N VAL A 226 5.14 -11.19 32.98
CA VAL A 226 3.89 -11.33 33.73
C VAL A 226 2.98 -12.30 32.98
N GLU A 227 2.84 -13.50 33.53
CA GLU A 227 2.08 -14.58 32.91
C GLU A 227 0.59 -14.24 32.77
N GLU A 228 -0.01 -13.56 33.75
CA GLU A 228 -1.42 -13.15 33.64
C GLU A 228 -1.64 -12.22 32.45
N TYR A 229 -0.73 -11.25 32.24
CA TYR A 229 -0.82 -10.31 31.12
C TYR A 229 -0.55 -10.99 29.76
N LEU A 230 0.32 -12.01 29.74
CA LEU A 230 0.51 -12.85 28.55
C LEU A 230 -0.78 -13.59 28.18
N LEU A 231 -1.42 -14.21 29.17
CA LEU A 231 -2.68 -14.93 28.97
C LEU A 231 -3.81 -13.98 28.54
N GLU A 232 -3.88 -12.77 29.11
CA GLU A 232 -4.82 -11.74 28.65
C GLU A 232 -4.62 -11.38 27.17
N ILE A 233 -3.38 -11.26 26.70
CA ILE A 233 -3.09 -10.98 25.28
C ILE A 233 -3.47 -12.17 24.39
N LEU A 234 -3.14 -13.39 24.82
CA LEU A 234 -3.40 -14.61 24.05
C LEU A 234 -4.90 -14.95 23.95
N LEU A 235 -5.64 -14.74 25.04
CA LEU A 235 -7.06 -15.10 25.16
C LEU A 235 -8.00 -13.92 24.85
N GLY A 236 -7.56 -12.68 25.04
CA GLY A 236 -8.35 -11.47 24.82
C GLY A 236 -8.56 -11.08 23.35
N GLY A 237 -7.80 -11.66 22.42
CA GLY A 237 -7.92 -11.44 20.98
C GLY A 237 -8.97 -12.28 20.26
N VAL A 238 -9.68 -13.20 20.97
CA VAL A 238 -10.65 -14.16 20.40
C VAL A 238 -12.11 -13.74 20.68
N ARG A 239 -12.41 -12.44 20.63
CA ARG A 239 -13.81 -11.94 20.73
C ARG A 239 -14.36 -11.53 19.39
#